data_AF-A0A9E5W320-F1
#
_entry.id   AF-A0A9E5W320-F1
#
_cell.length_a   1.000
_cell.length_b   1.000
_cell.length_c   1.000
_cell.angle_alpha   90.00
_cell.angle_beta   90.00
_cell.angle_gamma   90.00
#
_symmetry.space_group_name_H-M   'P 1'
#
loop_
_entity.id
_entity.type
_entity.pdbx_description
1 polymer ?
#
loop_
_entity_poly.entity_id
_entity_poly.type
_entity_poly.pdbx_seq_one_letter_code
_entity_poly.pdbx_strand_id
1 'polypeptide(L)' 'LAAVKVKEGDAVAAGQVLGSLGEPRLWKEPHLHFELRYDGRPVPPPAEWLAPFQAAGNGF' A
#
# COMPACT_ATOMS: atom_id res chain seq x y z
N LEU A 1 9.00 -3.94 -0.35
CA LEU A 1 9.33 -3.13 -1.55
C LEU A 1 10.68 -3.61 -2.10
N ALA A 2 10.91 -3.56 -3.41
CA ALA A 2 12.23 -3.83 -4.01
C ALA A 2 13.10 -2.58 -4.13
N ALA A 3 12.50 -1.43 -4.35
CA ALA A 3 13.20 -0.15 -4.36
C ALA A 3 12.40 0.90 -3.60
N VAL A 4 13.09 1.76 -2.87
CA VAL A 4 12.54 2.91 -2.15
C VAL A 4 13.04 4.17 -2.85
N LYS A 5 12.14 5.10 -3.17
CA LYS A 5 12.45 6.34 -3.92
C LYS A 5 12.39 7.61 -3.07
N VAL A 6 12.14 7.47 -1.77
CA VAL A 6 12.07 8.54 -0.79
C VAL A 6 13.01 8.23 0.38
N LYS A 7 13.37 9.25 1.16
CA LYS A 7 14.14 9.09 2.40
C LYS A 7 13.42 9.74 3.57
N GLU A 8 13.88 9.42 4.78
CA GLU A 8 13.38 10.05 5.99
C GLU A 8 13.52 11.57 5.93
N GLY A 9 12.47 12.28 6.32
CA GLY A 9 12.40 13.75 6.28
C GLY A 9 11.90 14.34 4.97
N ASP A 10 11.72 13.54 3.91
CA ASP A 10 11.12 14.05 2.67
C ASP A 10 9.62 14.39 2.86
N ALA A 11 9.22 15.56 2.37
CA ALA A 11 7.79 15.85 2.18
C ALA A 11 7.28 15.09 0.95
N VAL A 12 6.15 14.40 1.09
CA VAL A 12 5.53 13.62 0.01
C VAL A 12 4.12 14.12 -0.28
N ALA A 13 3.72 14.08 -1.54
CA ALA A 13 2.38 14.45 -1.98
C ALA A 13 1.51 13.21 -2.31
N ALA A 14 0.19 13.37 -2.23
CA ALA A 14 -0.74 12.33 -2.68
C ALA A 14 -0.50 11.99 -4.15
N GLY A 15 -0.39 10.70 -4.47
CA GLY A 15 -0.09 10.20 -5.81
C GLY A 15 1.41 10.14 -6.17
N GLN A 16 2.31 10.62 -5.31
CA GLN A 16 3.75 10.50 -5.52
C GLN A 16 4.21 9.03 -5.44
N VAL A 17 5.05 8.63 -6.39
CA VAL A 17 5.65 7.28 -6.37
C VAL A 17 6.68 7.19 -5.24
N LEU A 18 6.40 6.34 -4.25
CA LEU A 18 7.29 6.13 -3.09
C LEU A 18 8.31 5.00 -3.30
N GLY A 19 8.06 4.11 -4.25
CA GLY A 19 8.89 2.92 -4.49
C GLY A 19 8.26 1.97 -5.48
N SER A 20 8.87 0.79 -5.62
CA SER A 20 8.33 -0.30 -6.44
C SER A 20 8.26 -1.61 -5.66
N LEU A 21 7.26 -2.42 -5.99
CA LEU A 21 7.24 -3.81 -5.57
C LEU A 21 8.36 -4.59 -6.27
N GLY A 22 8.88 -5.57 -5.55
CA GLY A 22 9.85 -6.51 -6.09
C GLY A 22 9.19 -7.74 -6.65
N GLU A 23 10.02 -8.56 -7.30
CA GLU A 23 9.66 -9.93 -7.56
C GLU A 23 9.35 -10.64 -6.23
N PRO A 24 8.24 -11.41 -6.17
CA PRO A 24 7.90 -12.16 -4.97
C PRO A 24 9.01 -13.18 -4.66
N ARG A 25 9.62 -13.06 -3.48
CA ARG A 25 10.70 -13.97 -3.06
C ARG A 25 10.22 -15.16 -2.24
N LEU A 26 9.06 -15.06 -1.58
CA LEU A 26 8.57 -16.09 -0.65
C LEU A 26 7.08 -16.43 -0.77
N TRP A 27 6.30 -15.57 -1.44
CA TRP A 27 4.86 -15.72 -1.56
C TRP A 27 4.50 -15.97 -3.01
N LYS A 28 3.49 -16.82 -3.29
CA LYS A 28 3.15 -17.23 -4.66
C LYS A 28 2.77 -16.05 -5.56
N GLU A 29 2.32 -14.94 -4.98
CA GLU A 29 1.90 -13.74 -5.70
C GLU A 29 2.55 -12.48 -5.09
N PRO A 30 2.92 -11.49 -5.94
CA PRO A 30 3.40 -10.20 -5.46
C PRO A 30 2.29 -9.46 -4.70
N HIS A 31 2.58 -9.01 -3.47
CA HIS A 31 1.65 -8.21 -2.67
C HIS A 31 2.36 -7.04 -1.98
N LEU A 32 1.59 -5.98 -1.72
CA LEU A 32 2.01 -4.84 -0.91
C LEU A 32 1.37 -4.94 0.47
N HIS A 33 2.20 -4.92 1.52
CA HIS A 33 1.70 -4.69 2.87
C HIS A 33 1.55 -3.18 3.11
N PHE A 34 0.37 -2.76 3.54
CA PHE A 34 0.03 -1.36 3.86
C PHE A 34 -0.72 -1.30 5.18
N GLU A 35 -0.32 -0.40 6.08
CA GLU A 35 -0.93 -0.21 7.41
C GLU A 35 -1.21 1.28 7.65
N LEU A 36 -2.39 1.58 8.18
CA LEU A 36 -2.73 2.90 8.71
C LEU A 36 -2.57 2.89 10.23
N ARG A 37 -1.92 3.92 10.77
CA ARG A 37 -1.79 4.11 12.22
C ARG A 37 -2.36 5.46 12.64
N TYR A 38 -3.14 5.46 13.71
CA TYR A 38 -3.63 6.66 14.38
C TYR A 38 -3.27 6.57 15.87
N ASP A 39 -2.64 7.62 16.41
CA ASP A 39 -2.09 7.65 17.77
C ASP A 39 -1.24 6.40 18.11
N GLY A 40 -0.41 5.99 17.16
CA GLY A 40 0.50 4.85 17.32
C GLY A 40 -0.19 3.49 17.34
N ARG A 41 -1.51 3.38 17.12
CA ARG A 41 -2.24 2.11 17.02
C ARG A 41 -2.62 1.80 15.57
N PRO A 42 -2.52 0.52 15.14
CA PRO A 42 -3.02 0.11 13.84
C PRO A 42 -4.55 0.27 13.81
N VAL A 43 -5.05 0.85 12.72
CA VAL A 43 -6.49 1.05 12.50
C VAL A 43 -6.89 0.55 11.12
N PRO A 44 -8.13 0.07 10.93
CA PRO A 44 -8.61 -0.31 9.61
C PRO A 44 -8.64 0.93 8.69
N PRO A 45 -8.37 0.76 7.38
CA PRO A 45 -8.59 1.83 6.43
C PRO A 45 -10.10 2.15 6.34
N PRO A 46 -10.48 3.42 6.08
CA PRO A 46 -11.86 3.79 5.81
C PRO A 46 -12.49 2.96 4.68
N ALA A 47 -13.76 2.62 4.81
CA ALA A 47 -14.46 1.73 3.87
C ALA A 47 -14.50 2.30 2.45
N GLU A 48 -14.58 3.62 2.30
CA GLU A 48 -14.55 4.34 1.04
C GLU A 48 -13.24 4.15 0.26
N TRP A 49 -12.12 3.88 0.93
CA TRP A 49 -10.85 3.57 0.26
C TRP A 49 -10.88 2.17 -0.35
N LEU A 50 -11.65 1.26 0.24
CA LEU A 50 -11.79 -0.12 -0.20
C LEU A 50 -12.90 -0.31 -1.24
N ALA A 51 -13.87 0.61 -1.30
CA ALA A 51 -15.02 0.52 -2.21
C ALA A 51 -14.63 0.25 -3.68
N PRO A 52 -13.58 0.88 -4.26
CA PRO A 52 -13.15 0.57 -5.63
C PRO A 52 -12.68 -0.89 -5.82
N PHE A 53 -12.09 -1.50 -4.80
CA PHE A 53 -11.63 -2.89 -4.84
C PHE A 53 -12.77 -3.90 -4.63
N GLN A 54 -13.82 -3.50 -3.91
CA GLN A 54 -15.01 -4.32 -3.69
C GLN A 54 -15.94 -4.34 -4.92
N ALA A 55 -16.05 -3.21 -5.63
CA ALA A 55 -16.82 -3.13 -6.87
C ALA A 55 -16.20 -3.95 -8.03
N ALA A 56 -14.89 -4.20 -7.98
CA ALA A 56 -14.17 -5.01 -8.96
C ALA A 56 -14.29 -6.54 -8.72
N GLY A 57 -15.05 -6.98 -7.70
CA GLY A 57 -15.19 -8.38 -7.27
C GLY A 57 -15.91 -9.34 -8.23
N ASN A 58 -16.02 -9.03 -9.53
CA ASN A 58 -16.55 -9.92 -10.57
C ASN A 58 -15.46 -10.38 -11.57
N GLY A 59 -14.20 -10.56 -11.13
CA GLY A 59 -13.15 -10.93 -12.09
C GLY A 59 -11.75 -11.23 -11.54
N PHE A 60 -11.64 -11.94 -10.41
CA PHE A 60 -10.44 -12.73 -10.08
C PHE A 60 -10.87 -14.14 -9.66
#